data_AF-A0A7Z9MQU9-F1
#
_entry.id   AF-A0A7Z9MQU9-F1
#
_cell.length_a   1.000
_cell.length_b   1.000
_cell.length_c   1.000
_cell.angle_alpha   90.00
_cell.angle_beta   90.00
_cell.angle_gamma   90.00
#
_symmetry.space_group_name_H-M   'P 1'
#
loop_
_entity.id
_entity.type
_entity.pdbx_description
1 polymer ?
#
loop_
_entity_poly.entity_id
_entity_poly.type
_entity_poly.pdbx_seq_one_letter_code
_entity_poly.pdbx_strand_id
1 'polypeptide(L)'
;MTLITANDTLFVDIENSDIDWIGRKVTGEHSGTLNLSDGFVIWNGKSITGGKITFDMTSIQNTDIESPEWKQKLEDHLKAEDFFHTDSFPH
;
A
#
# COMPACT_ATOMS: atom_id res chain seq x y z
N MET A 1 -16.13 6.59 23.04
CA MET A 1 -15.06 7.58 22.83
C MET A 1 -13.79 6.98 23.42
N THR A 2 -12.85 6.56 22.57
CA THR A 2 -11.56 6.02 23.01
C THR A 2 -10.67 7.19 23.42
N LEU A 3 -10.11 7.14 24.62
CA LEU A 3 -9.18 8.16 25.09
C LEU A 3 -7.78 7.80 24.56
N ILE A 4 -7.20 8.65 23.71
CA ILE A 4 -5.86 8.45 23.17
C ILE A 4 -4.85 9.21 24.06
N THR A 5 -3.84 8.51 24.58
CA THR A 5 -2.80 9.03 25.46
C THR A 5 -1.40 8.93 24.86
N ALA A 6 -0.41 9.43 25.58
CA ALA A 6 0.98 9.38 25.12
C ALA A 6 1.54 7.95 25.21
N ASN A 7 2.21 7.53 24.13
CA ASN A 7 2.73 6.18 23.86
C ASN A 7 1.66 5.13 23.52
N ASP A 8 0.46 5.57 23.13
CA ASP A 8 -0.57 4.66 22.65
C ASP A 8 -0.16 4.02 21.32
N THR A 9 -0.47 2.75 21.19
CA THR A 9 -0.44 2.04 19.90
C THR A 9 -1.82 2.10 19.28
N LEU A 10 -1.94 2.76 18.13
CA LEU A 10 -3.18 2.89 17.37
C LEU A 10 -3.11 1.95 16.18
N PHE A 11 -4.07 1.03 16.09
CA PHE A 11 -4.18 0.11 14.96
C PHE A 11 -4.87 0.78 13.79
N VAL A 12 -4.40 0.46 12.59
CA VAL A 12 -5.01 0.97 11.35
C VAL A 12 -6.36 0.29 11.14
N ASP A 13 -7.35 1.09 10.78
CA ASP A 13 -8.65 0.60 10.34
C ASP A 13 -8.52 0.14 8.88
N ILE A 14 -8.36 -1.18 8.70
CA ILE A 14 -8.10 -1.79 7.40
C ILE A 14 -9.30 -1.61 6.44
N GLU A 15 -10.52 -1.54 6.96
CA GLU A 15 -11.72 -1.40 6.12
C GLU A 15 -11.92 0.03 5.63
N ASN A 16 -11.44 1.01 6.39
CA ASN A 16 -11.63 2.43 6.10
C ASN A 16 -10.34 3.16 5.71
N SER A 17 -9.28 2.42 5.37
CA SER A 17 -8.01 2.98 4.93
C SER A 17 -7.60 2.41 3.59
N ASP A 18 -7.11 3.28 2.71
CA ASP A 18 -6.65 2.92 1.37
C ASP A 18 -5.15 3.20 1.21
N ILE A 19 -4.49 2.45 0.33
CA ILE A 19 -3.14 2.77 -0.15
C ILE A 19 -3.23 3.10 -1.63
N ASP A 20 -2.81 4.31 -1.96
CA ASP A 20 -2.57 4.75 -3.33
C ASP A 20 -1.07 4.75 -3.65
N TRP A 21 -0.71 4.31 -4.85
CA TRP A 21 0.65 4.40 -5.38
C TRP A 21 0.71 5.23 -6.66
N ILE A 22 1.88 5.84 -6.89
CA ILE A 22 2.22 6.50 -8.16
C ILE A 22 3.61 6.05 -8.60
N GLY A 23 3.69 5.42 -9.78
CA GLY A 23 4.94 5.01 -10.42
C GLY A 23 5.26 5.95 -11.59
N ARG A 24 6.52 6.42 -11.70
CA ARG A 24 6.94 7.38 -12.72
C ARG A 24 8.09 6.87 -13.58
N LYS A 25 8.07 7.23 -14.86
CA LYS A 25 9.17 7.12 -15.82
C LYS A 25 9.35 8.45 -16.55
N VAL A 26 10.45 8.59 -17.29
CA VAL A 26 10.73 9.83 -18.05
C VAL A 26 9.60 10.21 -19.01
N THR A 27 8.87 9.22 -19.52
CA THR A 27 7.79 9.40 -20.51
C THR A 27 6.39 9.44 -19.93
N GLY A 28 6.20 9.34 -18.61
CA GLY A 28 4.87 9.38 -18.00
C GLY A 28 4.80 8.76 -16.61
N GLU A 29 3.59 8.66 -16.09
CA GLU A 29 3.30 8.06 -14.79
C GLU A 29 2.07 7.15 -14.87
N HIS A 30 1.95 6.28 -13.87
CA HIS A 30 0.79 5.43 -13.63
C HIS A 30 0.46 5.45 -12.15
N SER A 31 -0.80 5.17 -11.83
CA SER A 31 -1.29 5.12 -10.45
C SER A 31 -2.11 3.87 -10.19
N GLY A 32 -2.28 3.55 -8.92
CA GLY A 32 -3.08 2.41 -8.54
C GLY A 32 -3.21 2.26 -7.05
N THR A 33 -3.71 1.11 -6.64
CA THR A 33 -3.98 0.79 -5.24
C THR A 33 -3.32 -0.52 -4.79
N LEU A 34 -3.24 -0.66 -3.47
CA LEU A 34 -2.83 -1.84 -2.73
C LEU A 34 -3.75 -2.01 -1.52
N ASN A 35 -4.01 -3.25 -1.12
CA ASN A 35 -4.69 -3.54 0.13
C ASN A 35 -3.71 -3.48 1.31
N LEU A 36 -4.22 -3.05 2.47
CA LEU A 36 -3.54 -3.18 3.74
C LEU A 36 -3.76 -4.60 4.31
N SER A 37 -2.69 -5.24 4.76
CA SER A 37 -2.79 -6.50 5.52
C SER A 37 -2.93 -6.23 7.02
N ASP A 38 -2.05 -5.38 7.56
CA ASP A 38 -2.11 -4.92 8.93
C ASP A 38 -1.41 -3.56 9.08
N GLY A 39 -1.59 -2.92 10.25
CA GLY A 39 -0.78 -1.78 10.58
C GLY A 39 -1.04 -1.24 11.97
N PHE A 40 -0.02 -0.58 12.52
CA PHE A 40 -0.15 0.23 13.72
C PHE A 40 0.81 1.43 13.68
N VAL A 41 0.46 2.47 14.42
CA VAL A 41 1.32 3.63 14.68
C VAL A 41 1.44 3.86 16.19
N ILE A 42 2.56 4.41 16.61
CA ILE A 42 2.83 4.79 17.99
C ILE A 42 2.64 6.30 18.11
N TRP A 43 1.70 6.72 18.94
CA TRP A 43 1.36 8.12 19.17
C TRP A 43 1.90 8.60 20.51
N ASN A 44 2.75 9.63 20.55
CA ASN A 44 3.33 10.14 21.80
C ASN A 44 2.50 11.26 22.47
N GLY A 45 1.28 11.50 22.03
CA GLY A 45 0.46 12.65 22.48
C GLY A 45 0.55 13.88 21.58
N LYS A 46 1.54 13.95 20.68
CA LYS A 46 1.78 15.09 19.78
C LYS A 46 2.06 14.69 18.33
N SER A 47 2.75 13.58 18.11
CA SER A 47 3.12 13.08 16.79
C SER A 47 3.19 11.56 16.78
N ILE A 48 3.13 10.99 15.58
CA ILE A 48 3.53 9.59 15.34
C ILE A 48 5.05 9.50 15.51
N THR A 49 5.52 8.53 16.30
CA THR A 49 6.95 8.31 16.57
C THR A 49 7.49 7.00 16.02
N GLY A 50 6.60 6.12 15.56
CA GLY A 50 6.95 4.83 15.00
C GLY A 50 5.70 4.08 14.57
N GLY A 51 5.90 2.87 14.07
CA GLY A 51 4.82 2.03 13.59
C GLY A 51 5.33 0.98 12.63
N LYS A 52 4.42 0.13 12.19
CA LYS A 52 4.61 -0.81 11.09
C LYS A 52 3.33 -0.82 10.30
N ILE A 53 3.44 -0.80 8.98
CA ILE A 53 2.34 -1.03 8.07
C ILE A 53 2.77 -2.18 7.16
N THR A 54 1.90 -3.15 6.96
CA THR A 54 2.14 -4.32 6.11
C THR A 54 1.15 -4.27 4.96
N PHE A 55 1.66 -4.36 3.73
CA PHE A 55 0.85 -4.28 2.51
C PHE A 55 0.58 -5.69 1.98
N ASP A 56 -0.55 -5.93 1.34
CA ASP A 56 -0.71 -7.14 0.54
C ASP A 56 -0.23 -6.86 -0.89
N MET A 57 1.02 -7.20 -1.19
CA MET A 57 1.59 -6.94 -2.50
C MET A 57 0.94 -7.75 -3.61
N THR A 58 0.27 -8.87 -3.29
CA THR A 58 -0.47 -9.67 -4.29
C THR A 58 -1.71 -8.94 -4.82
N SER A 59 -2.22 -7.97 -4.05
CA SER A 59 -3.38 -7.14 -4.38
C SER A 59 -3.08 -5.95 -5.29
N ILE A 60 -1.81 -5.73 -5.68
CA ILE A 60 -1.43 -4.55 -6.47
C ILE A 60 -2.27 -4.45 -7.75
N GLN A 61 -2.86 -3.27 -7.95
CA GLN A 61 -3.75 -2.99 -9.06
C GLN A 61 -3.48 -1.58 -9.62
N ASN A 62 -3.55 -1.44 -10.94
CA ASN A 62 -3.52 -0.16 -11.64
C ASN A 62 -4.93 0.42 -11.83
N THR A 63 -5.09 1.73 -11.68
CA THR A 63 -6.39 2.41 -11.71
C THR A 63 -6.53 3.46 -12.82
N ASP A 64 -5.43 3.88 -13.47
CA ASP A 64 -5.46 4.93 -14.50
C ASP A 64 -5.45 4.41 -15.94
N ILE A 65 -5.01 3.17 -16.19
CA ILE A 65 -5.02 2.59 -17.53
C ILE A 65 -6.41 2.03 -17.84
N GLU A 66 -7.12 2.67 -18.76
CA GLU A 66 -8.46 2.24 -19.20
C GLU A 66 -8.45 0.92 -19.99
N SER A 67 -7.38 0.66 -20.74
CA SER A 67 -7.27 -0.56 -21.54
C SER A 67 -7.01 -1.78 -20.65
N PRO A 68 -7.90 -2.79 -20.64
CA PRO A 68 -7.73 -3.97 -19.78
C PRO A 68 -6.44 -4.76 -20.08
N GLU A 69 -6.05 -4.84 -21.36
CA GLU A 69 -4.84 -5.54 -21.78
C GLU A 69 -3.57 -4.86 -21.24
N TRP A 70 -3.47 -3.53 -21.39
CA TRP A 70 -2.32 -2.76 -20.92
C TRP A 70 -2.26 -2.68 -19.39
N LYS A 71 -3.43 -2.58 -18.74
CA LYS A 71 -3.57 -2.68 -17.29
C LYS A 71 -3.01 -3.99 -16.78
N GLN A 72 -3.50 -5.12 -17.31
CA GLN A 72 -3.05 -6.45 -16.90
C GLN A 72 -1.55 -6.62 -17.13
N LYS A 73 -1.03 -6.18 -18.28
CA LYS A 73 0.40 -6.26 -18.59
C LYS A 73 1.27 -5.49 -17.59
N LEU A 74 0.83 -4.32 -17.13
CA LEU A 74 1.54 -3.57 -16.11
C LEU A 74 1.48 -4.30 -14.76
N GLU A 75 0.30 -4.74 -14.34
CA GLU A 75 0.11 -5.45 -13.07
C GLU A 75 0.95 -6.74 -13.01
N ASP A 76 0.96 -7.54 -14.08
CA ASP A 76 1.75 -8.76 -14.17
C ASP A 76 3.26 -8.47 -14.06
N HIS A 77 3.73 -7.42 -14.73
CA HIS A 77 5.13 -7.01 -14.65
C HIS A 77 5.52 -6.51 -13.26
N LEU A 78 4.63 -5.76 -12.58
CA LEU A 78 4.89 -5.34 -11.20
C LEU A 78 4.99 -6.53 -10.25
N LYS A 79 4.22 -7.61 -10.49
CA LYS A 79 4.22 -8.83 -9.68
C LYS A 79 5.39 -9.77 -9.96
N ALA A 80 6.00 -9.67 -11.14
CA ALA A 80 7.05 -10.57 -11.61
C ALA A 80 8.37 -10.47 -10.83
N GLU A 81 9.23 -11.49 -11.02
CA GLU A 81 10.51 -11.66 -10.33
C GLU A 81 11.49 -10.49 -10.54
N ASP A 82 11.41 -9.82 -11.68
CA ASP A 82 12.25 -8.67 -12.02
C ASP A 82 11.78 -7.35 -11.40
N PHE A 83 10.67 -7.37 -10.65
CA PHE A 83 10.17 -6.22 -9.90
C PHE A 83 9.90 -6.55 -8.42
N PHE A 84 8.63 -6.67 -7.97
CA PHE A 84 8.33 -6.95 -6.57
C PHE A 84 8.36 -8.44 -6.22
N HIS A 85 8.31 -9.32 -7.22
CA HIS A 85 8.34 -10.77 -7.02
C HIS A 85 7.32 -11.23 -5.96
N THR A 86 6.05 -10.85 -6.15
CA THR A 86 5.01 -10.94 -5.11
C THR A 86 4.67 -12.36 -4.69
N ASP A 87 4.96 -13.34 -5.55
CA ASP A 87 4.81 -14.76 -5.21
C ASP A 87 5.78 -15.20 -4.11
N SER A 88 6.96 -14.57 -4.02
CA SER A 88 7.97 -14.83 -2.99
C SER A 88 7.95 -13.79 -1.85
N PHE A 89 7.55 -12.55 -2.14
CA PHE A 89 7.50 -11.44 -1.19
C PHE A 89 6.10 -10.78 -1.19
N PRO A 90 5.09 -11.44 -0.60
CA PRO A 90 3.71 -10.97 -0.66
C PRO A 90 3.41 -9.80 0.30
N HIS A 91 4.34 -9.41 1.19
CA HIS A 91 4.09 -8.50 2.32
C HIS A 91 5.23 -7.52 2.61
#